data_AF-A0A6P0KPP7-F1
#
_entry.id   AF-A0A6P0KPP7-F1
#
_cell.length_a   1.000
_cell.length_b   1.000
_cell.length_c   1.000
_cell.angle_alpha   90.00
_cell.angle_beta   90.00
_cell.angle_gamma   90.00
#
_symmetry.space_group_name_H-M   'P 1'
#
loop_
_entity.id
_entity.type
_entity.pdbx_description
1 polymer ?
#
loop_
_entity_poly.entity_id
_entity_poly.type
_entity_poly.pdbx_seq_one_letter_code
_entity_poly.pdbx_strand_id
1 'polypeptide(L)' 'MPVPYSYDLRKKVISAIDDGMGKTQASRLFKISRNTIDIWLKKRNETGDYRPKEGYQKGYNPKIADLERFR' A
#
# COMPACT_ATOMS: atom_id res chain seq x y z
N MET A 1 4.75 -13.70 -2.13
CA MET A 1 3.57 -12.80 -2.15
C MET A 1 3.92 -11.53 -2.92
N PRO A 2 3.03 -10.99 -3.76
CA PRO A 2 3.31 -9.77 -4.51
C PRO A 2 3.50 -8.57 -3.56
N VAL A 3 4.45 -7.70 -3.92
CA VAL A 3 4.71 -6.45 -3.19
C VAL A 3 3.49 -5.53 -3.29
N PRO A 4 2.97 -5.01 -2.16
CA PRO A 4 1.89 -4.03 -2.21
C PRO A 4 2.42 -2.72 -2.78
N TYR A 5 1.58 -2.04 -3.57
CA TYR A 5 1.90 -0.72 -4.09
C TYR A 5 2.23 0.27 -2.97
N SER A 6 3.28 1.08 -3.19
CA SER A 6 3.76 2.12 -2.28
C SER A 6 2.66 3.10 -1.89
N TYR A 7 2.71 3.60 -0.65
CA TYR A 7 1.71 4.54 -0.14
C TYR A 7 1.64 5.84 -0.96
N ASP A 8 2.79 6.34 -1.42
CA ASP A 8 2.86 7.55 -2.25
C ASP A 8 2.08 7.41 -3.57
N LEU A 9 2.18 6.25 -4.23
CA LEU A 9 1.43 5.96 -5.45
C LEU A 9 -0.09 5.98 -5.18
N ARG A 10 -0.52 5.39 -4.07
CA ARG A 10 -1.94 5.39 -3.68
C ARG A 10 -2.46 6.79 -3.42
N LYS A 11 -1.68 7.59 -2.70
CA LYS A 11 -2.02 8.98 -2.39
C LYS A 11 -2.16 9.79 -3.66
N LYS A 12 -1.20 9.71 -4.60
CA LYS A 12 -1.26 10.42 -5.90
C LYS A 12 -2.49 10.02 -6.71
N VAL A 13 -2.80 8.73 -6.77
CA VAL A 13 -3.97 8.23 -7.51
C VAL A 13 -5.27 8.72 -6.88
N ILE A 14 -5.40 8.66 -5.54
CA ILE A 14 -6.60 9.13 -4.86
C ILE A 14 -6.74 10.65 -4.99
N SER A 15 -5.66 11.43 -4.83
CA SER A 15 -5.70 12.87 -5.04
C SER A 15 -6.11 13.24 -6.46
N ALA A 16 -5.63 12.53 -7.48
CA ALA A 16 -6.05 12.76 -8.86
C ALA A 16 -7.56 12.50 -9.04
N ILE A 17 -8.11 11.47 -8.40
CA ILE A 17 -9.55 11.16 -8.45
C ILE A 17 -10.37 12.21 -7.71
N ASP A 18 -9.86 12.71 -6.59
CA ASP A 18 -10.47 13.80 -5.81
C ASP A 18 -10.53 15.11 -6.60
N ASP A 19 -9.50 15.38 -7.41
CA ASP A 19 -9.42 16.49 -8.38
C ASP A 19 -10.41 16.36 -9.56
N GLY A 20 -11.19 15.28 -9.62
CA GLY A 20 -12.19 15.02 -10.66
C GLY A 20 -11.70 14.12 -11.81
N MET A 21 -10.50 13.52 -11.70
CA MET A 21 -10.01 12.57 -12.69
C MET A 21 -10.82 11.28 -12.66
N GLY A 22 -11.32 10.85 -13.83
CA GLY A 22 -12.04 9.59 -13.94
C GLY A 22 -11.15 8.37 -13.68
N LYS A 23 -11.71 7.30 -13.09
CA LYS A 23 -11.00 6.03 -12.82
C LYS A 23 -10.25 5.48 -14.05
N THR A 24 -10.79 5.69 -15.26
CA THR A 24 -10.18 5.29 -16.54
C THR A 24 -8.90 6.06 -16.85
N GLN A 25 -8.90 7.37 -16.61
CA GLN A 25 -7.77 8.24 -16.88
C GLN A 25 -6.66 7.97 -15.88
N ALA A 26 -6.99 7.87 -14.60
CA ALA A 26 -6.04 7.50 -13.56
C ALA A 26 -5.38 6.12 -13.84
N SER A 27 -6.17 5.14 -14.28
CA SER A 27 -5.63 3.82 -14.68
C SER A 27 -4.60 3.91 -15.81
N ARG A 28 -4.87 4.72 -16.85
CA ARG A 28 -3.93 4.94 -17.96
C ARG A 28 -2.68 5.71 -17.53
N LEU A 29 -2.86 6.76 -16.72
CA LEU A 29 -1.78 7.65 -16.27
C LEU A 29 -0.80 6.92 -15.35
N PHE A 30 -1.32 6.20 -14.35
CA PHE A 30 -0.52 5.52 -13.35
C PHE A 30 -0.19 4.06 -13.72
N LYS A 31 -0.65 3.59 -14.90
CA LYS A 31 -0.46 2.22 -15.39
C LYS A 31 -0.88 1.14 -14.38
N ILE A 32 -1.94 1.40 -13.63
CA ILE A 32 -2.52 0.47 -12.66
C ILE A 32 -3.90 0.00 -13.13
N SER A 33 -4.30 -1.21 -12.74
CA SER A 33 -5.60 -1.74 -13.08
C SER A 33 -6.72 -0.94 -12.38
N ARG A 34 -7.83 -0.69 -13.10
CA ARG A 34 -9.05 -0.10 -12.53
C ARG A 34 -9.53 -0.82 -11.27
N ASN A 35 -9.38 -2.14 -11.23
CA ASN A 35 -9.73 -2.95 -10.06
C ASN A 35 -8.92 -2.54 -8.81
N THR A 36 -7.63 -2.23 -8.96
CA THR A 36 -6.78 -1.78 -7.85
C THR A 36 -7.24 -0.43 -7.29
N ILE A 37 -7.63 0.49 -8.18
CA ILE A 37 -8.20 1.79 -7.80
C ILE A 37 -9.50 1.58 -7.02
N ASP A 38 -10.35 0.68 -7.49
CA ASP A 38 -11.63 0.38 -6.84
C ASP A 38 -11.43 -0.19 -5.43
N ILE A 39 -10.47 -1.11 -5.26
CA ILE A 39 -10.08 -1.64 -3.95
C ILE A 39 -9.62 -0.54 -3.00
N TRP A 40 -8.87 0.45 -3.48
CA TRP A 40 -8.41 1.57 -2.63
C TRP A 40 -9.55 2.51 -2.24
N LEU A 41 -10.49 2.78 -3.15
CA LEU A 41 -11.69 3.57 -2.85
C LEU A 41 -12.60 2.85 -1.86
N LYS A 42 -12.78 1.54 -2.04
CA LYS A 42 -13.55 0.71 -1.11
C LYS A 42 -12.92 0.72 0.30
N LYS A 43 -11.60 0.52 0.39
CA LYS A 43 -10.86 0.63 1.66
C LYS A 43 -10.98 2.01 2.31
N ARG A 44 -10.90 3.10 1.53
CA ARG A 44 -11.13 4.47 2.03
C ARG A 44 -12.52 4.58 2.66
N ASN A 45 -13.54 3.99 2.06
CA ASN A 45 -14.90 4.02 2.60
C ASN A 45 -15.08 3.13 3.85
N GLU A 46 -14.47 1.94 3.86
CA GLU A 46 -14.62 0.97 4.96
C GLU A 46 -13.77 1.33 6.19
N THR A 47 -12.56 1.85 6.00
CA THR A 47 -11.57 2.05 7.08
C THR A 47 -11.19 3.52 7.26
N GLY A 48 -11.59 4.41 6.35
CA GLY A 48 -11.13 5.81 6.33
C GLY A 48 -9.70 5.98 5.82
N ASP A 49 -8.99 4.88 5.55
CA ASP A 49 -7.56 4.87 5.24
C ASP A 49 -7.25 3.91 4.07
N TYR A 50 -6.21 4.25 3.30
CA TYR A 50 -5.78 3.54 2.09
C TYR A 50 -4.35 3.01 2.18
N ARG A 51 -3.76 2.99 3.39
CA ARG A 51 -2.41 2.47 3.63
C ARG A 51 -2.30 1.01 3.21
N PRO A 52 -1.13 0.59 2.70
CA PRO A 52 -0.81 -0.83 2.61
C PRO A 52 -0.96 -1.45 4.00
N LYS A 53 -1.37 -2.73 4.07
CA LYS A 53 -1.28 -3.45 5.35
C LYS A 53 0.20 -3.45 5.74
N GLU A 54 0.53 -2.74 6.81
CA GLU A 54 1.86 -2.72 7.43
C GLU A 54 2.04 -4.03 8.21
N GLY A 55 2.17 -5.11 7.45
CA GLY A 55 2.30 -6.47 7.97
C GLY A 55 3.30 -7.25 7.11
N TYR A 56 4.37 -6.60 6.68
CA TYR A 56 5.56 -7.35 6.32
C TYR A 56 6.10 -7.92 7.61
N GLN A 57 6.22 -9.25 7.69
CA GLN A 57 6.96 -9.88 8.76
C GLN A 57 8.34 -9.21 8.81
N LYS A 58 8.57 -8.41 9.87
CA LYS A 58 9.91 -7.93 10.21
C LYS A 58 10.80 -9.17 10.24
N GLY A 59 11.85 -9.16 9.42
CA GLY A 59 12.68 -10.34 9.17
C GLY A 59 13.23 -11.00 10.45
N TYR A 60 13.72 -12.23 10.25
CA TYR A 60 14.37 -13.14 11.20
C TYR A 60 14.28 -12.74 12.68
N ASN A 61 13.42 -13.43 13.43
CA ASN A 61 13.47 -13.41 14.88
C ASN A 61 14.79 -14.09 15.31
N PRO A 62 15.81 -13.35 15.79
CA PRO A 62 17.08 -13.96 16.12
C PRO A 62 16.87 -14.96 17.25
N LYS A 63 17.22 -16.24 17.01
CA LYS A 63 17.16 -17.27 18.06
C LYS A 63 18.16 -17.01 19.19
N ILE A 64 19.18 -16.19 18.91
CA ILE A 64 20.18 -15.75 19.88
C ILE A 64 19.81 -14.31 20.24
N ALA A 65 19.04 -14.15 21.32
CA ALA A 65 18.71 -12.85 21.89
C ALA A 65 19.90 -12.25 22.66
N ASP A 66 20.87 -13.07 23.03
CA ASP A 66 21.95 -12.71 23.93
C ASP A 66 23.32 -12.95 23.28
N LEU A 67 23.84 -11.90 22.66
CA LEU A 67 25.21 -11.85 22.14
C LEU A 67 26.23 -11.57 23.27
N GLU A 68 25.80 -11.15 24.46
CA GLU A 68 26.67 -10.86 25.59
C GLU A 68 27.22 -12.13 26.26
N ARG A 69 26.49 -13.25 26.17
CA ARG A 69 26.91 -14.56 26.73
C ARG A 69 28.09 -15.22 25.98
N PHE A 70 28.47 -14.70 24.82
CA PHE A 70 29.59 -15.20 24.01
C PHE A 70 30.88 -14.36 24.12
N ARG A 71 30.91 -13.37 25.01
CA ARG A 71 32.12 -12.60 25.36
C ARG A 71 32.86 -13.24 26.53
#